data_AF-A0AA39FFG3-F1
#
_entry.id   AF-A0AA39FFG3-F1
#
_cell.length_a   1.000
_cell.length_b   1.000
_cell.length_c   1.000
_cell.angle_alpha   90.00
_cell.angle_beta   90.00
_cell.angle_gamma   90.00
#
_symmetry.space_group_name_H-M   'P 1'
#
loop_
_entity.id
_entity.type
_entity.pdbx_description
1 polymer ?
#
loop_
_entity_poly.entity_id
_entity_poly.type
_entity_poly.pdbx_seq_one_letter_code
_entity_poly.pdbx_strand_id
1 'polypeptide(L)'
;MSDEEVIRRRLLIDGDGTGDDRRINVLLKSFIKWANSPDVDNTLHERMLSQLAQCEYAQKKSKLVSIMSQDELNNYEVLSKQIEVEIEEAKKDIEKTKAELQEAKQIRKNRMEYDVLAKVINEQPDRKETNIKLTTLEQELGFLKEKSEQLEQKLEMRRKQFHVLISSIHSLQATLDESDEEITPLKKSDSEYIGSNRNVPHPEVARSD
;
A
#
# COMPACT_ATOMS: atom_id res chain seq x y z
N MET A 1 -41.92 -43.89 -16.80
CA MET A 1 -41.52 -44.04 -15.39
C MET A 1 -40.01 -43.96 -15.37
N SER A 2 -39.46 -42.96 -14.70
CA SER A 2 -38.00 -42.79 -14.59
C SER A 2 -37.43 -43.91 -13.71
N ASP A 3 -36.22 -44.37 -13.98
CA ASP A 3 -35.56 -45.43 -13.18
C ASP A 3 -35.49 -45.07 -11.69
N GLU A 4 -35.36 -43.78 -11.36
CA GLU A 4 -35.45 -43.30 -9.98
C GLU A 4 -36.81 -43.56 -9.32
N GLU A 5 -37.91 -43.45 -10.07
CA GLU A 5 -39.25 -43.73 -9.54
C GLU A 5 -39.45 -45.23 -9.28
N VAL A 6 -38.86 -46.08 -10.14
CA VAL A 6 -38.88 -47.53 -9.97
C VAL A 6 -38.03 -47.94 -8.78
N ILE A 7 -36.84 -47.36 -8.62
CA ILE A 7 -35.95 -47.60 -7.48
C ILE A 7 -36.60 -47.10 -6.18
N ARG A 8 -37.19 -45.90 -6.17
CA ARG A 8 -37.91 -45.36 -5.02
C ARG A 8 -39.11 -46.22 -4.63
N ARG A 9 -39.90 -46.70 -5.61
CA ARG A 9 -41.00 -47.66 -5.34
C ARG A 9 -40.49 -49.00 -4.84
N ARG A 10 -39.40 -49.52 -5.39
CA ARG A 10 -38.79 -50.79 -4.96
C ARG A 10 -38.29 -50.69 -3.52
N LEU A 11 -37.62 -49.60 -3.16
CA LEU A 11 -37.18 -49.31 -1.78
C LEU A 11 -38.36 -49.11 -0.83
N LEU A 12 -39.44 -48.46 -1.27
CA LEU A 12 -40.66 -48.32 -0.44
C LEU A 12 -41.40 -49.64 -0.24
N ILE A 13 -41.37 -50.54 -1.23
CA ILE A 13 -42.07 -51.84 -1.16
C ILE A 13 -41.22 -52.88 -0.42
N ASP A 14 -39.94 -53.02 -0.76
CA ASP A 14 -39.04 -54.06 -0.22
C ASP A 14 -38.25 -53.58 1.03
N GLY A 15 -38.26 -52.28 1.34
CA GLY A 15 -37.37 -51.70 2.34
C GLY A 15 -37.73 -51.95 3.80
N ASP A 16 -39.02 -52.09 4.17
CA ASP A 16 -39.34 -52.12 5.61
C ASP A 16 -40.71 -52.67 6.05
N GLY A 17 -41.45 -53.49 5.26
CA GLY A 17 -42.72 -54.00 5.82
C GLY A 17 -43.63 -54.93 5.02
N THR A 18 -43.46 -55.11 3.70
CA THR A 18 -44.38 -56.00 2.96
C THR A 18 -44.09 -57.49 3.18
N GLY A 19 -42.88 -57.84 3.61
CA GLY A 19 -42.52 -59.21 4.00
C GLY A 19 -43.15 -59.63 5.34
N ASP A 20 -43.34 -58.69 6.27
CA ASP A 20 -43.91 -58.97 7.59
C ASP A 20 -45.40 -59.27 7.53
N ASP A 21 -46.18 -58.47 6.81
CA ASP A 21 -47.60 -58.75 6.60
C ASP A 21 -47.82 -60.12 5.93
N ARG A 22 -46.98 -60.47 4.95
CA ARG A 22 -46.98 -61.80 4.32
C ARG A 22 -46.63 -62.91 5.32
N ARG A 23 -45.61 -62.73 6.15
CA ARG A 23 -45.19 -63.70 7.18
C ARG A 23 -46.29 -63.94 8.21
N ILE A 24 -46.91 -62.87 8.69
CA ILE A 24 -48.02 -62.91 9.66
C ILE A 24 -49.23 -63.60 9.03
N ASN A 25 -49.58 -63.29 7.77
CA ASN A 25 -50.67 -63.96 7.06
C ASN A 25 -50.41 -65.46 6.86
N VAL A 26 -49.17 -65.87 6.59
CA VAL A 26 -48.80 -67.30 6.47
C VAL A 26 -48.89 -68.02 7.81
N LEU A 27 -48.44 -67.38 8.90
CA LEU A 27 -48.58 -67.91 10.25
C LEU A 27 -50.05 -68.07 10.63
N LEU A 28 -50.89 -67.07 10.36
CA LEU A 28 -52.34 -67.12 10.61
C LEU A 28 -53.02 -68.27 9.87
N LYS A 29 -52.72 -68.45 8.57
CA LYS A 29 -53.27 -69.58 7.78
C LYS A 29 -52.81 -70.93 8.33
N SER A 30 -51.55 -71.03 8.76
CA SER A 30 -50.98 -72.25 9.35
C SER A 30 -51.64 -72.57 10.69
N PHE A 31 -51.92 -71.53 11.50
CA PHE A 31 -52.63 -71.65 12.78
C PHE A 31 -54.08 -72.11 12.60
N ILE A 32 -54.82 -71.49 11.67
CA ILE A 32 -56.20 -71.90 11.36
C ILE A 32 -56.24 -73.35 10.86
N LYS A 33 -55.27 -73.76 10.04
CA LYS A 33 -55.17 -75.15 9.56
C LYS A 33 -54.86 -76.13 10.69
N TRP A 34 -53.94 -75.77 11.58
CA TRP A 34 -53.58 -76.60 12.73
C TRP A 34 -54.75 -76.74 13.72
N ALA A 35 -55.44 -75.64 14.02
CA ALA A 35 -56.56 -75.62 14.97
C ALA A 35 -57.80 -76.43 14.50
N ASN A 36 -57.97 -76.57 13.18
CA ASN A 36 -59.06 -77.35 12.58
C ASN A 36 -58.63 -78.77 12.16
N SER A 37 -57.40 -79.18 12.49
CA SER A 37 -56.92 -80.54 12.20
C SER A 37 -57.50 -81.53 13.21
N PRO A 38 -58.08 -82.67 12.77
CA PRO A 38 -58.62 -83.68 13.67
C PRO A 38 -57.53 -84.42 14.47
N ASP A 39 -56.30 -84.45 13.95
CA ASP A 39 -55.12 -85.05 14.58
C ASP A 39 -54.08 -83.98 14.97
N VAL A 40 -53.32 -84.25 16.03
CA VAL A 40 -52.25 -83.36 16.52
C VAL A 40 -51.03 -83.44 15.58
N ASP A 41 -50.91 -82.45 14.69
CA ASP A 41 -49.73 -82.30 13.82
C ASP A 41 -48.63 -81.51 14.55
N ASN A 42 -47.73 -82.24 15.23
CA ASN A 42 -46.58 -81.68 15.93
C ASN A 42 -45.59 -80.97 14.98
N THR A 43 -45.49 -81.39 13.72
CA THR A 43 -44.56 -80.78 12.75
C THR A 43 -45.04 -79.40 12.30
N LEU A 44 -46.35 -79.24 12.13
CA LEU A 44 -46.96 -77.94 11.85
C LEU A 44 -46.85 -77.02 13.06
N HIS A 45 -47.01 -77.55 14.28
CA HIS A 45 -46.81 -76.80 15.52
C HIS A 45 -45.38 -76.24 15.66
N GLU A 46 -44.34 -77.06 15.48
CA GLU A 46 -42.95 -76.60 15.50
C GLU A 46 -42.65 -75.56 14.42
N ARG A 47 -43.22 -75.73 13.22
CA ARG A 47 -43.09 -74.75 12.14
C ARG A 47 -43.74 -73.41 12.49
N MET A 48 -44.90 -73.41 13.14
CA MET A 48 -45.55 -72.18 13.61
C MET A 48 -44.72 -71.47 14.68
N LEU A 49 -44.15 -72.20 15.63
CA LEU A 49 -43.26 -71.62 16.65
C LEU A 49 -42.02 -70.97 16.02
N SER A 50 -41.42 -71.62 15.02
CA SER A 50 -40.29 -71.05 14.27
C SER A 50 -40.69 -69.77 13.52
N GLN A 51 -41.86 -69.76 12.87
CA GLN A 51 -42.40 -68.58 12.19
C GLN A 51 -42.71 -67.44 13.16
N LEU A 52 -43.27 -67.73 14.33
CA LEU A 52 -43.53 -66.74 15.38
C LEU A 52 -42.22 -66.10 15.87
N ALA A 53 -41.19 -66.90 16.15
CA ALA A 53 -39.87 -66.40 16.54
C ALA A 53 -39.25 -65.48 15.48
N GLN A 54 -39.45 -65.78 14.19
CA GLN A 54 -38.99 -64.91 13.09
C GLN A 54 -39.75 -63.57 13.06
N CYS A 55 -41.06 -63.57 13.31
CA CYS A 55 -41.86 -62.34 13.41
C CYS A 55 -41.41 -61.48 14.59
N GLU A 56 -41.20 -62.08 15.76
CA GLU A 56 -40.69 -61.37 16.95
C GLU A 56 -39.31 -60.77 16.71
N TYR A 57 -38.42 -61.51 16.04
CA TYR A 57 -37.09 -61.00 15.66
C TYR A 57 -37.20 -59.82 14.70
N ALA A 58 -38.03 -59.92 13.66
CA ALA A 58 -38.25 -58.83 12.70
C ALA A 58 -38.77 -57.56 13.39
N GLN A 59 -39.74 -57.70 14.31
CA GLN A 59 -40.27 -56.58 15.09
C GLN A 59 -39.18 -55.92 15.95
N LYS A 60 -38.38 -56.72 16.69
CA LYS A 60 -37.28 -56.19 17.52
C LYS A 60 -36.24 -55.48 16.66
N LYS A 61 -35.90 -56.04 15.50
CA LYS A 61 -34.97 -55.43 14.54
C LYS A 61 -35.50 -54.09 14.03
N SER A 62 -36.75 -54.01 13.57
CA SER A 62 -37.36 -52.78 13.07
C SER A 62 -37.38 -51.68 14.16
N LYS A 63 -37.74 -52.04 15.40
CA LYS A 63 -37.67 -51.10 16.53
C LYS A 63 -36.26 -50.57 16.77
N LEU A 64 -35.24 -51.44 16.73
CA LEU A 64 -33.84 -51.02 16.91
C LEU A 64 -33.37 -50.11 15.77
N VAL A 65 -33.70 -50.44 14.53
CA VAL A 65 -33.39 -49.61 13.35
C VAL A 65 -34.07 -48.25 13.46
N SER A 66 -35.32 -48.19 13.91
CA SER A 66 -36.04 -46.93 14.13
C SER A 66 -35.35 -46.04 15.18
N ILE A 67 -34.91 -46.62 16.31
CA ILE A 67 -34.17 -45.88 17.36
C ILE A 67 -32.83 -45.39 16.79
N MET A 68 -32.06 -46.27 16.16
CA MET A 68 -30.78 -45.93 15.53
C MET A 68 -30.94 -44.81 14.49
N SER A 69 -31.99 -44.87 13.65
CA SER A 69 -32.27 -43.83 12.65
C SER A 69 -32.57 -42.49 13.29
N GLN A 70 -33.28 -42.49 14.43
CA GLN A 70 -33.55 -41.26 15.18
C GLN A 70 -32.28 -40.66 15.78
N ASP A 71 -31.40 -41.50 16.32
CA ASP A 71 -30.10 -41.07 16.86
C ASP A 71 -29.19 -40.54 15.76
N GLU A 72 -29.16 -41.19 14.60
CA GLU A 72 -28.44 -40.72 13.42
C GLU A 72 -28.94 -39.36 12.94
N LEU A 73 -30.26 -39.15 12.88
CA LEU A 73 -30.84 -37.84 12.53
C LEU A 73 -30.41 -36.74 13.50
N ASN A 74 -30.42 -37.01 14.80
CA ASN A 74 -29.96 -36.06 15.81
C ASN A 74 -28.45 -35.74 15.62
N ASN A 75 -27.64 -36.74 15.32
CA ASN A 75 -26.22 -36.55 15.05
C ASN A 75 -25.97 -35.71 13.80
N TYR A 76 -26.73 -35.93 12.72
CA TYR A 76 -26.65 -35.10 11.51
C TYR A 76 -27.07 -33.65 11.78
N GLU A 77 -28.06 -33.41 12.64
CA GLU A 77 -28.45 -32.05 13.02
C GLU A 77 -27.32 -31.33 13.79
N VAL A 78 -26.67 -32.01 14.72
CA VAL A 78 -25.51 -31.47 15.45
C VAL A 78 -24.35 -31.18 14.50
N LEU A 79 -24.04 -32.12 13.60
CA LEU A 79 -22.98 -31.94 12.61
C LEU A 79 -23.27 -30.78 11.66
N SER A 80 -24.51 -30.62 11.21
CA SER A 80 -24.94 -29.49 10.37
C SER A 80 -24.69 -28.15 11.09
N LYS A 81 -25.11 -28.05 12.36
CA LYS A 81 -24.88 -26.85 13.17
C LYS A 81 -23.40 -26.55 13.38
N GLN A 82 -22.58 -27.58 13.59
CA GLN A 82 -21.14 -27.40 13.73
C GLN A 82 -20.52 -26.86 12.42
N ILE A 83 -20.89 -27.43 11.28
CA ILE A 83 -20.43 -26.97 9.97
C ILE A 83 -20.84 -25.51 9.72
N GLU A 84 -22.07 -25.12 10.10
CA GLU A 84 -22.51 -23.72 9.99
C GLU A 84 -21.65 -22.76 10.82
N VAL A 85 -21.28 -23.15 12.04
CA VAL A 85 -20.38 -22.36 12.90
C VAL A 85 -18.99 -22.24 12.26
N GLU A 86 -18.41 -23.35 11.82
CA GLU A 86 -17.09 -23.37 11.17
C GLU A 86 -17.06 -22.51 9.89
N ILE A 87 -18.14 -22.54 9.09
CA ILE A 87 -18.29 -21.68 7.91
C ILE A 87 -18.30 -20.20 8.31
N GLU A 88 -19.02 -19.85 9.37
CA GLU A 88 -19.12 -18.46 9.82
C GLU A 88 -17.80 -17.95 10.42
N GLU A 89 -17.05 -18.80 11.12
CA GLU A 89 -15.70 -18.51 11.57
C GLU A 89 -14.74 -18.31 10.39
N ALA A 90 -14.77 -19.21 9.40
CA ALA A 90 -13.93 -19.09 8.21
C ALA A 90 -14.21 -17.80 7.42
N LYS A 91 -15.48 -17.36 7.34
CA LYS A 91 -15.82 -16.06 6.73
C LYS A 91 -15.20 -14.89 7.48
N LYS A 92 -15.26 -14.89 8.81
CA LYS A 92 -14.65 -13.84 9.64
C LYS A 92 -13.14 -13.79 9.44
N ASP A 93 -12.49 -14.95 9.38
CA ASP A 93 -11.06 -15.03 9.12
C ASP A 93 -10.70 -14.48 7.73
N ILE A 94 -11.50 -14.79 6.70
CA ILE A 94 -11.32 -14.21 5.35
C ILE A 94 -11.43 -12.68 5.38
N GLU A 95 -12.43 -12.12 6.08
CA GLU A 95 -12.59 -10.67 6.21
C GLU A 95 -11.40 -10.03 6.92
N LYS A 96 -10.91 -10.65 8.00
CA LYS A 96 -9.73 -10.20 8.74
C LYS A 96 -8.48 -10.22 7.85
N THR A 97 -8.18 -11.34 7.19
CA THR A 97 -7.01 -11.45 6.31
C THR A 97 -7.10 -10.50 5.12
N LYS A 98 -8.30 -10.21 4.62
CA LYS A 98 -8.50 -9.20 3.57
C LYS A 98 -8.16 -7.79 4.05
N ALA A 99 -8.54 -7.42 5.28
CA ALA A 99 -8.17 -6.14 5.87
C ALA A 99 -6.65 -6.03 6.09
N GLU A 100 -6.03 -7.07 6.66
CA GLU A 100 -4.57 -7.15 6.85
C GLU A 100 -3.83 -7.03 5.50
N LEU A 101 -4.33 -7.66 4.44
CA LEU A 101 -3.75 -7.55 3.10
C LEU A 101 -3.83 -6.12 2.55
N GLN A 102 -4.93 -5.41 2.79
CA GLN A 102 -5.06 -4.01 2.37
C GLN A 102 -4.06 -3.11 3.10
N GLU A 103 -3.91 -3.29 4.42
CA GLU A 103 -2.93 -2.57 5.22
C GLU A 103 -1.50 -2.85 4.74
N ALA A 104 -1.15 -4.13 4.54
CA ALA A 104 0.16 -4.51 4.03
C ALA A 104 0.46 -3.91 2.65
N LYS A 105 -0.53 -3.82 1.76
CA LYS A 105 -0.41 -3.14 0.47
C LYS A 105 -0.14 -1.65 0.64
N GLN A 106 -0.83 -0.99 1.58
CA GLN A 106 -0.62 0.42 1.87
C GLN A 106 0.79 0.68 2.42
N ILE A 107 1.24 -0.14 3.37
CA ILE A 107 2.60 -0.05 3.94
C ILE A 107 3.64 -0.22 2.82
N ARG A 108 3.44 -1.20 1.93
CA ARG A 108 4.33 -1.40 0.77
C ARG A 108 4.36 -0.18 -0.14
N LYS A 109 3.20 0.43 -0.43
CA LYS A 109 3.11 1.65 -1.24
C LYS A 109 3.88 2.80 -0.59
N ASN A 110 3.63 3.06 0.69
CA ASN A 110 4.32 4.11 1.44
C ASN A 110 5.84 3.88 1.43
N ARG A 111 6.29 2.63 1.62
CA ARG A 111 7.72 2.29 1.58
C ARG A 111 8.34 2.57 0.20
N MET A 112 7.65 2.24 -0.88
CA MET A 112 8.14 2.56 -2.24
C MET A 112 8.24 4.07 -2.47
N GLU A 113 7.27 4.85 -1.97
CA GLU A 113 7.31 6.31 -2.05
C GLU A 113 8.50 6.88 -1.26
N TYR A 114 8.77 6.37 -0.06
CA TYR A 114 9.94 6.74 0.73
C TYR A 114 11.25 6.36 0.03
N ASP A 115 11.34 5.18 -0.57
CA ASP A 115 12.55 4.75 -1.29
C ASP A 115 12.81 5.63 -2.51
N VAL A 116 11.76 6.05 -3.24
CA VAL A 116 11.87 6.99 -4.36
C VAL A 116 12.36 8.35 -3.87
N LEU A 117 11.76 8.89 -2.81
CA LEU A 117 12.18 10.19 -2.26
C LEU A 117 13.61 10.13 -1.72
N ALA A 118 13.99 9.04 -1.06
CA ALA A 118 15.35 8.84 -0.56
C ALA A 118 16.39 8.82 -1.68
N LYS A 119 16.07 8.23 -2.84
CA LYS A 119 16.95 8.28 -4.02
C LYS A 119 17.17 9.71 -4.50
N VAL A 120 16.09 10.49 -4.65
CA VAL A 120 16.18 11.90 -5.06
C VAL A 120 16.96 12.74 -4.05
N ILE A 121 16.79 12.49 -2.74
CA ILE A 121 17.56 13.17 -1.69
C ILE A 121 19.05 12.82 -1.78
N ASN A 122 19.39 11.55 -2.06
CA ASN A 122 20.78 11.12 -2.17
C ASN A 122 21.51 11.65 -3.42
N GLU A 123 20.78 12.11 -4.44
CA GLU A 123 21.37 12.82 -5.58
C GLU A 123 21.85 14.24 -5.20
N GLN A 124 21.31 14.80 -4.11
CA GLN A 124 21.71 16.12 -3.61
C GLN A 124 22.98 16.01 -2.74
N PRO A 125 23.86 17.04 -2.75
CA PRO A 125 25.07 17.04 -1.94
C PRO A 125 24.73 17.03 -0.45
N ASP A 126 25.66 16.49 0.37
CA ASP A 126 25.45 16.42 1.80
C ASP A 126 25.24 17.83 2.39
N ARG A 127 24.22 17.92 3.24
CA ARG A 127 23.78 19.19 3.83
C ARG A 127 24.87 19.79 4.71
N LYS A 128 25.64 18.96 5.43
CA LYS A 128 26.71 19.45 6.30
C LYS A 128 27.84 20.05 5.48
N GLU A 129 28.29 19.35 4.44
CA GLU A 129 29.32 19.86 3.54
C GLU A 129 28.90 21.15 2.85
N THR A 130 27.65 21.22 2.38
CA THR A 130 27.11 22.42 1.72
C THR A 130 27.07 23.61 2.67
N ASN A 131 26.65 23.40 3.93
CA ASN A 131 26.67 24.46 4.95
C ASN A 131 28.08 24.95 5.26
N ILE A 132 29.07 24.05 5.36
CA ILE A 132 30.47 24.45 5.58
C ILE A 132 30.93 25.34 4.44
N LYS A 133 30.73 24.91 3.19
CA LYS A 133 31.09 25.71 1.99
C LYS A 133 30.40 27.08 1.97
N LEU A 134 29.14 27.14 2.40
CA LEU A 134 28.37 28.37 2.49
C LEU A 134 28.99 29.32 3.52
N THR A 135 29.29 28.83 4.72
CA THR A 135 29.94 29.63 5.78
C THR A 135 31.33 30.13 5.39
N THR A 136 32.13 29.32 4.68
CA THR A 136 33.44 29.76 4.19
C THR A 136 33.31 30.83 3.12
N LEU A 137 32.37 30.68 2.17
CA LEU A 137 32.10 31.68 1.14
C LEU A 137 31.60 33.00 1.75
N GLU A 138 30.77 32.95 2.78
CA GLU A 138 30.32 34.14 3.51
C GLU A 138 31.48 34.89 4.17
N GLN A 139 32.41 34.16 4.79
CA GLN A 139 33.62 34.75 5.38
C GLN A 139 34.52 35.40 4.32
N GLU A 140 34.75 34.71 3.20
CA GLU A 140 35.53 35.24 2.08
C GLU A 140 34.88 36.49 1.47
N LEU A 141 33.56 36.49 1.29
CA LEU A 141 32.80 37.66 0.84
C LEU A 141 32.93 38.83 1.81
N GLY A 142 32.84 38.57 3.12
CA GLY A 142 33.05 39.57 4.16
C GLY A 142 34.45 40.19 4.07
N PHE A 143 35.47 39.35 3.97
CA PHE A 143 36.86 39.79 3.83
C PHE A 143 37.11 40.60 2.53
N LEU A 144 36.57 40.14 1.40
CA LEU A 144 36.69 40.84 0.12
C LEU A 144 36.01 42.21 0.14
N LYS A 145 34.83 42.31 0.76
CA LYS A 145 34.13 43.59 0.94
C LYS A 145 34.96 44.56 1.79
N GLU A 146 35.48 44.10 2.92
CA GLU A 146 36.33 44.93 3.78
C GLU A 146 37.59 45.40 3.03
N LYS A 147 38.25 44.49 2.31
CA LYS A 147 39.41 44.82 1.49
C LYS A 147 39.10 45.82 0.38
N SER A 148 37.95 45.66 -0.28
CA SER A 148 37.47 46.61 -1.30
C SER A 148 37.26 47.99 -0.70
N GLU A 149 36.60 48.07 0.45
CA GLU A 149 36.35 49.32 1.16
C GLU A 149 37.67 50.00 1.59
N GLN A 150 38.63 49.24 2.10
CA GLN A 150 39.97 49.75 2.44
C GLN A 150 40.72 50.29 1.20
N LEU A 151 40.60 49.63 0.05
CA LEU A 151 41.22 50.08 -1.20
C LEU A 151 40.55 51.35 -1.72
N GLU A 152 39.21 51.43 -1.67
CA GLU A 152 38.44 52.62 -2.03
C GLU A 152 38.87 53.83 -1.18
N GLN A 153 38.98 53.64 0.14
CA GLN A 153 39.47 54.67 1.06
C GLN A 153 40.91 55.12 0.73
N LYS A 154 41.80 54.17 0.40
CA LYS A 154 43.16 54.51 -0.02
C LYS A 154 43.19 55.28 -1.34
N LEU A 155 42.37 54.90 -2.31
CA LEU A 155 42.26 55.58 -3.60
C LEU A 155 41.76 57.01 -3.41
N GLU A 156 40.73 57.20 -2.59
CA GLU A 156 40.20 58.51 -2.24
C GLU A 156 41.24 59.40 -1.53
N MET A 157 42.00 58.83 -0.60
CA MET A 157 43.13 59.53 0.02
C MET A 157 44.19 59.96 -1.01
N ARG A 158 44.53 59.09 -1.98
CA ARG A 158 45.46 59.45 -3.07
C ARG A 158 44.89 60.53 -3.98
N ARG A 159 43.59 60.49 -4.32
CA ARG A 159 42.92 61.56 -5.08
C ARG A 159 43.03 62.91 -4.38
N LYS A 160 42.79 62.95 -3.06
CA LYS A 160 42.96 64.16 -2.25
C LYS A 160 44.41 64.65 -2.27
N GLN A 161 45.39 63.76 -2.12
CA GLN A 161 46.82 64.12 -2.21
C GLN A 161 47.20 64.68 -3.59
N PHE A 162 46.71 64.08 -4.67
CA PHE A 162 46.92 64.59 -6.03
C PHE A 162 46.27 65.96 -6.23
N HIS A 163 45.07 66.18 -5.70
CA HIS A 163 44.41 67.48 -5.77
C HIS A 163 45.21 68.58 -5.06
N VAL A 164 45.79 68.27 -3.89
CA VAL A 164 46.71 69.19 -3.19
C VAL A 164 47.94 69.49 -4.05
N LEU A 165 48.58 68.47 -4.63
CA LEU A 165 49.74 68.65 -5.52
C LEU A 165 49.41 69.53 -6.74
N ILE A 166 48.29 69.27 -7.41
CA ILE A 166 47.83 70.07 -8.56
C ILE A 166 47.58 71.52 -8.12
N SER A 167 46.92 71.73 -6.99
CA SER A 167 46.69 73.07 -6.44
C SER A 167 48.01 73.80 -6.15
N SER A 168 48.99 73.10 -5.55
CA SER A 168 50.33 73.66 -5.33
C SER A 168 51.07 73.97 -6.63
N ILE A 169 50.96 73.12 -7.67
CA ILE A 169 51.51 73.41 -9.00
C ILE A 169 50.87 74.66 -9.58
N HIS A 170 49.54 74.79 -9.53
CA HIS A 170 48.83 75.97 -10.00
C HIS A 170 49.25 77.24 -9.22
N SER A 171 49.43 77.15 -7.90
CA SER A 171 49.94 78.26 -7.09
C SER A 171 51.38 78.65 -7.46
N LEU A 172 52.25 77.67 -7.73
CA LEU A 172 53.63 77.91 -8.19
C LEU A 172 53.67 78.50 -9.60
N GLN A 173 52.79 78.05 -10.50
CA GLN A 173 52.61 78.66 -11.82
C GLN A 173 52.14 80.11 -11.69
N ALA A 174 51.16 80.39 -10.83
CA ALA A 174 50.71 81.76 -10.58
C ALA A 174 51.84 82.66 -10.02
N THR A 175 52.70 82.13 -9.14
CA THR A 175 53.86 82.89 -8.63
C THR A 175 54.98 83.07 -9.65
N LEU A 176 55.17 82.11 -10.56
CA LEU A 176 56.08 82.23 -11.70
C LEU A 176 55.58 83.26 -12.71
N ASP A 177 54.28 83.22 -13.03
CA ASP A 177 53.61 84.20 -13.88
C ASP A 177 53.68 85.61 -13.27
N GLU A 178 53.56 85.75 -11.93
CA GLU A 178 53.80 87.00 -11.20
C GLU A 178 55.27 87.45 -11.21
N SER A 179 56.24 86.53 -11.37
CA SER A 179 57.68 86.85 -11.42
C SER A 179 58.19 87.24 -12.82
N ASP A 180 57.46 86.88 -13.88
CA ASP A 180 57.74 87.29 -15.26
C ASP A 180 57.16 88.70 -15.59
N GLU A 181 56.48 89.36 -14.65
CA GLU A 181 55.89 90.70 -14.84
C GLU A 181 56.87 91.89 -14.81
N GLU A 182 58.19 91.69 -14.74
CA GLU A 182 59.17 92.80 -14.92
C GLU A 182 59.66 93.01 -16.38
N ILE A 183 59.18 92.22 -17.35
CA ILE A 183 59.32 92.58 -18.79
C ILE A 183 58.02 92.28 -19.53
N THR A 184 57.12 93.25 -19.55
CA THR A 184 56.00 93.33 -20.50
C THR A 184 56.30 94.39 -21.58
N PRO A 185 55.67 94.43 -22.79
CA PRO A 185 54.62 93.53 -23.30
C PRO A 185 54.55 93.29 -24.86
N LEU A 186 53.53 92.49 -25.26
CA LEU A 186 52.56 92.70 -26.37
C LEU A 186 52.87 92.20 -27.82
N LYS A 187 52.23 91.11 -28.28
CA LYS A 187 50.87 91.10 -28.92
C LYS A 187 50.52 89.77 -29.65
N LYS A 188 49.28 89.32 -29.37
CA LYS A 188 48.22 88.82 -30.29
C LYS A 188 48.47 87.55 -31.13
N SER A 189 47.48 86.73 -31.49
CA SER A 189 46.08 86.53 -31.12
C SER A 189 45.59 85.32 -31.95
N ASP A 190 44.74 84.51 -31.34
CA ASP A 190 43.67 83.69 -31.93
C ASP A 190 44.01 82.56 -32.92
N SER A 191 43.63 81.33 -32.56
CA SER A 191 42.54 80.60 -33.25
C SER A 191 42.27 79.25 -32.57
N GLU A 192 40.99 79.01 -32.28
CA GLU A 192 40.38 77.75 -31.87
C GLU A 192 40.69 76.57 -32.81
N TYR A 193 40.75 75.35 -32.25
CA TYR A 193 40.14 74.19 -32.91
C TYR A 193 39.67 73.13 -31.91
N ILE A 194 38.53 72.54 -32.27
CA ILE A 194 37.59 71.73 -31.48
C ILE A 194 37.93 70.23 -31.49
N GLY A 195 37.56 69.53 -30.42
CA GLY A 195 37.22 68.09 -30.41
C GLY A 195 38.37 67.15 -30.00
N SER A 196 38.17 66.08 -29.22
CA SER A 196 36.98 65.23 -29.14
C SER A 196 36.90 64.49 -27.81
N ASN A 197 35.69 64.56 -27.24
CA ASN A 197 35.18 63.72 -26.17
C ASN A 197 35.12 62.26 -26.64
N ARG A 198 35.83 61.32 -25.99
CA ARG A 198 35.64 59.88 -26.21
C ARG A 198 34.81 59.30 -25.07
N ASN A 199 33.52 59.23 -25.34
CA ASN A 199 32.59 58.33 -24.69
C ASN A 199 32.93 56.91 -25.16
N VAL A 200 33.23 55.98 -24.25
CA VAL A 200 33.50 54.57 -24.57
C VAL A 200 32.20 53.78 -24.35
N PRO A 201 31.67 53.07 -25.36
CA PRO A 201 30.49 52.22 -25.20
C PRO A 201 30.84 50.86 -24.60
N HIS A 202 29.95 50.39 -23.74
CA HIS A 202 29.79 49.03 -23.24
C HIS A 202 29.58 48.03 -24.40
N PRO A 203 30.14 46.80 -24.37
CA PRO A 203 29.71 45.74 -25.28
C PRO A 203 28.53 44.94 -24.72
N GLU A 204 27.62 44.64 -25.64
CA GLU A 204 26.42 43.81 -25.52
C GLU A 204 26.70 42.37 -25.10
N VAL A 205 25.74 41.84 -24.33
CA VAL A 205 25.56 40.44 -23.97
C VAL A 205 25.10 39.66 -25.22
N ALA A 206 25.94 38.74 -25.69
CA ALA A 206 25.54 37.73 -26.64
C ALA A 206 24.66 36.68 -25.95
N ARG A 207 23.46 36.46 -26.49
CA ARG A 207 22.65 35.27 -26.27
C ARG A 207 23.32 34.09 -26.96
N SER A 208 23.40 32.95 -26.28
CA SER A 208 23.62 31.64 -26.87
C SER A 208 22.55 30.69 -26.34
N ASP A 209 22.08 29.84 -27.25
CA ASP A 209 21.04 28.81 -27.08
C ASP A 209 21.23 27.87 -25.88
#